data_AF-A0A5N3ZZ70-F1
#
_entry.id   AF-A0A5N3ZZ70-F1
#
_cell.length_a   1.000
_cell.length_b   1.000
_cell.length_c   1.000
_cell.angle_alpha   90.00
_cell.angle_beta   90.00
_cell.angle_gamma   90.00
#
_symmetry.space_group_name_H-M   'P 1'
#
loop_
_entity.id
_entity.type
_entity.pdbx_description
1 polymer ?
#
loop_
_entity_poly.entity_id
_entity_poly.type
_entity_poly.pdbx_seq_one_letter_code
_entity_poly.pdbx_strand_id
1 'polypeptide(L)'
;ADLFCINILSEDEKPCARPLNLDADSVLDFYQTNSQSPVFAEYLNCIWLARNFVNKDGTISYENIKASKSLPWEISHFCEDVITLTRKAQQEYKQAAIYCENNPPAAATPLTVRQCIVDNYKPIPIEDYLKTNPYLD
;
A
#
# COMPACT_ATOMS: atom_id res chain seq x y z
N ALA A 1 -8.18 19.45 3.60
CA ALA A 1 -6.76 19.56 3.23
C ALA A 1 -6.60 18.72 1.98
N ASP A 2 -6.06 19.34 0.94
CA ASP A 2 -6.18 18.95 -0.46
C ASP A 2 -5.85 17.48 -0.73
N LEU A 3 -6.77 16.81 -1.45
CA LEU A 3 -6.78 15.38 -1.77
C LEU A 3 -5.85 15.02 -2.94
N PHE A 4 -4.79 15.78 -3.19
CA PHE A 4 -3.85 15.43 -4.25
C PHE A 4 -2.77 14.50 -3.69
N CYS A 5 -2.67 13.27 -4.22
CA CYS A 5 -1.51 12.45 -3.92
C CYS A 5 -0.32 13.04 -4.66
N ILE A 6 0.63 13.55 -3.88
CA ILE A 6 1.89 14.05 -4.40
C ILE A 6 2.91 12.95 -4.15
N ASN A 7 3.69 12.58 -5.17
CA ASN A 7 4.77 11.61 -5.01
C ASN A 7 5.93 12.26 -4.24
N ILE A 8 5.78 12.33 -2.91
CA ILE A 8 6.78 12.80 -1.98
C ILE A 8 6.94 11.76 -0.88
N LEU A 9 8.17 11.56 -0.43
CA LEU A 9 8.45 10.69 0.71
C LEU A 9 7.83 11.31 1.97
N SER A 10 7.00 10.53 2.67
CA SER A 10 6.47 10.91 3.98
C SER A 10 7.59 10.99 5.04
N GLU A 11 7.27 11.54 6.22
CA GLU A 11 8.22 11.57 7.34
C GLU A 11 8.66 10.17 7.79
N ASP A 12 7.81 9.15 7.60
CA ASP A 12 8.15 7.76 7.90
C ASP A 12 9.01 7.14 6.79
N GLU A 13 8.83 7.58 5.54
CA GLU A 13 9.56 7.04 4.37
C GLU A 13 10.98 7.61 4.25
N LYS A 14 11.16 8.89 4.57
CA LYS A 14 12.48 9.56 4.55
C LYS A 14 13.59 8.80 5.31
N PRO A 15 13.41 8.37 6.58
CA PRO A 15 14.46 7.63 7.29
C PRO A 15 14.73 6.24 6.70
N CYS A 16 13.76 5.63 6.02
CA CYS A 16 13.92 4.33 5.35
C CYS A 16 14.57 4.45 3.96
N ALA A 17 14.30 5.54 3.24
CA ALA A 17 14.82 5.79 1.91
C ALA A 17 16.28 6.30 1.90
N ARG A 18 16.63 7.19 2.85
CA ARG A 18 17.96 7.84 2.90
C ARG A 18 19.14 6.86 2.95
N PRO A 19 19.16 5.82 3.81
CA PRO A 19 20.28 4.88 3.88
C PRO A 19 20.46 4.07 2.59
N LEU A 20 19.39 3.92 1.81
CA LEU A 20 19.33 3.18 0.56
C LEU A 20 19.55 4.08 -0.67
N ASN A 21 19.81 5.38 -0.47
CA ASN A 21 19.94 6.39 -1.52
C ASN A 21 18.74 6.43 -2.48
N LEU A 22 17.52 6.32 -1.93
CA LEU A 22 16.27 6.35 -2.68
C LEU A 22 15.61 7.73 -2.59
N ASP A 23 15.13 8.22 -3.73
CA ASP A 23 14.21 9.36 -3.81
C ASP A 23 12.76 8.89 -4.03
N ALA A 24 11.82 9.83 -4.11
CA ALA A 24 10.40 9.52 -4.26
C ALA A 24 10.09 8.76 -5.56
N ASP A 25 10.80 9.08 -6.65
CA ASP A 25 10.59 8.43 -7.94
C ASP A 25 11.13 7.00 -7.93
N SER A 26 12.29 6.76 -7.32
CA SER A 26 12.85 5.43 -7.14
C SER A 26 11.95 4.55 -6.28
N VAL A 27 11.35 5.11 -5.22
CA VAL A 27 10.38 4.38 -4.39
C VAL A 27 9.14 4.03 -5.22
N LEU A 28 8.56 4.99 -5.95
CA LEU A 28 7.39 4.75 -6.79
C LEU A 28 7.66 3.67 -7.84
N ASP A 29 8.82 3.71 -8.49
CA ASP A 29 9.25 2.71 -9.46
C ASP A 29 9.29 1.29 -8.87
N PHE A 30 9.75 1.14 -7.62
CA PHE A 30 9.67 -0.15 -6.95
C PHE A 30 8.24 -0.64 -6.73
N TYR A 31 7.29 0.25 -6.42
CA TYR A 31 5.90 -0.16 -6.26
C TYR A 31 5.27 -0.57 -7.60
N GLN A 32 5.67 0.04 -8.71
CA GLN A 32 5.05 -0.13 -10.02
C GLN A 32 5.69 -1.21 -10.90
N THR A 33 7.02 -1.27 -10.96
CA THR A 33 7.75 -2.06 -11.97
C THR A 33 8.78 -3.00 -11.35
N ASN A 34 9.45 -2.57 -10.27
CA ASN A 34 10.63 -3.23 -9.72
C ASN A 34 10.39 -3.84 -8.33
N SER A 35 9.18 -4.37 -8.10
CA SER A 35 8.70 -4.82 -6.80
C SER A 35 9.45 -6.03 -6.23
N GLN A 36 10.27 -6.73 -7.00
CA GLN A 36 11.06 -7.88 -6.54
C GLN A 36 12.50 -7.51 -6.17
N SER A 37 12.86 -6.23 -6.20
CA SER A 37 14.19 -5.75 -5.83
C SER A 37 14.52 -6.04 -4.36
N PRO A 38 15.72 -6.56 -4.03
CA PRO A 38 16.18 -6.68 -2.64
C PRO A 38 16.22 -5.33 -1.91
N VAL A 39 16.59 -4.25 -2.62
CA VAL A 39 16.60 -2.88 -2.08
C VAL A 39 15.18 -2.44 -1.70
N PHE A 40 14.18 -2.83 -2.50
CA PHE A 40 12.79 -2.58 -2.16
C PHE A 40 12.33 -3.38 -0.96
N ALA A 41 12.75 -4.65 -0.84
CA ALA A 41 12.44 -5.46 0.33
C ALA A 41 12.98 -4.84 1.63
N GLU A 42 14.21 -4.31 1.60
CA GLU A 42 14.80 -3.59 2.74
C GLU A 42 14.05 -2.30 3.07
N TYR A 43 13.75 -1.48 2.06
CA TYR A 43 12.95 -0.27 2.20
C TYR A 43 11.57 -0.58 2.82
N LEU A 44 10.89 -1.59 2.25
CA LEU A 44 9.55 -1.99 2.65
C LEU A 44 9.52 -2.55 4.08
N ASN A 45 10.55 -3.30 4.46
CA ASN A 45 10.68 -3.79 5.84
C ASN A 45 10.83 -2.64 6.83
N CYS A 46 11.66 -1.63 6.51
CA CYS A 46 11.80 -0.45 7.34
C CYS A 46 10.48 0.32 7.49
N ILE A 47 9.78 0.59 6.39
CA ILE A 47 8.55 1.40 6.45
C ILE A 47 7.41 0.64 7.14
N TRP A 48 7.33 -0.69 6.99
CA TRP A 48 6.34 -1.50 7.70
C TRP A 48 6.59 -1.56 9.20
N LEU A 49 7.85 -1.54 9.64
CA LEU A 49 8.18 -1.36 11.06
C LEU A 49 7.75 0.02 11.56
N ALA A 50 8.05 1.09 10.82
CA ALA A 50 7.67 2.46 11.19
C ALA A 50 6.14 2.63 11.32
N ARG A 51 5.38 1.96 10.44
CA ARG A 51 3.91 1.96 10.43
C ARG A 51 3.27 0.93 11.39
N ASN A 52 4.07 0.19 12.16
CA ASN A 52 3.63 -0.89 13.06
C ASN A 52 2.89 -2.04 12.34
N PHE A 53 3.18 -2.29 11.07
CA PHE A 53 2.67 -3.45 10.33
C PHE A 53 3.49 -4.72 10.60
N VAL A 54 4.66 -4.57 11.22
CA VAL A 54 5.49 -5.65 11.73
C VAL A 54 5.59 -5.52 13.24
N ASN A 55 5.29 -6.58 13.97
CA ASN A 55 5.40 -6.69 15.41
C ASN A 55 6.89 -6.79 15.84
N LYS A 56 7.15 -6.58 17.14
CA LYS A 56 8.52 -6.65 17.69
C LYS A 56 9.20 -8.02 17.52
N ASP A 57 8.40 -9.08 17.37
CA ASP A 57 8.87 -10.44 17.14
C ASP A 57 9.10 -10.77 15.64
N GLY A 58 8.89 -9.78 14.76
CA GLY A 58 9.03 -9.92 13.31
C GLY A 58 7.79 -10.45 12.60
N THR A 59 6.68 -10.73 13.32
CA THR A 59 5.44 -11.19 12.70
C THR A 59 4.64 -10.04 12.08
N ILE A 60 3.84 -10.34 11.06
CA ILE A 60 3.01 -9.34 10.37
C ILE A 60 1.76 -9.05 11.21
N SER A 61 1.52 -7.78 11.52
CA SER A 61 0.31 -7.30 12.20
C SER A 61 -0.78 -6.97 11.18
N TYR A 62 -1.54 -7.99 10.77
CA TYR A 62 -2.70 -7.80 9.89
C TYR A 62 -3.76 -6.89 10.53
N GLU A 63 -3.89 -6.90 11.86
CA GLU A 63 -4.77 -5.98 12.59
C GLU A 63 -4.41 -4.52 12.29
N ASN A 64 -3.13 -4.15 12.43
CA ASN A 64 -2.68 -2.78 12.18
C ASN A 64 -2.78 -2.41 10.70
N ILE A 65 -2.47 -3.34 9.79
CA ILE A 65 -2.68 -3.16 8.35
C ILE A 65 -4.16 -2.81 8.09
N LYS A 66 -5.10 -3.65 8.54
CA LYS A 66 -6.55 -3.45 8.33
C LYS A 66 -7.10 -2.19 9.01
N ALA A 67 -6.41 -1.65 10.02
CA ALA A 67 -6.77 -0.43 10.73
C ALA A 67 -6.21 0.85 10.07
N SER A 68 -5.28 0.73 9.11
CA SER A 68 -4.72 1.88 8.42
C SER A 68 -5.76 2.66 7.62
N LYS A 69 -5.74 3.99 7.80
CA LYS A 69 -6.59 4.92 7.05
C LYS A 69 -6.05 5.22 5.66
N SER A 70 -4.78 4.95 5.39
CA SER A 70 -4.15 5.22 4.10
C SER A 70 -3.73 3.93 3.41
N LEU A 71 -4.47 2.84 3.69
CA LEU A 71 -4.09 1.48 3.31
C LEU A 71 -3.72 1.31 1.81
N PRO A 72 -4.49 1.82 0.82
CA PRO A 72 -4.11 1.69 -0.58
C PRO A 72 -2.74 2.32 -0.86
N TRP A 73 -2.52 3.55 -0.38
CA TRP A 73 -1.24 4.25 -0.53
C TRP A 73 -0.11 3.51 0.18
N GLU A 74 -0.32 3.12 1.44
CA GLU A 74 0.74 2.53 2.26
C GLU A 74 1.19 1.12 1.79
N ILE A 75 0.32 0.39 1.10
CA ILE A 75 0.61 -0.94 0.56
C ILE A 75 1.10 -0.90 -0.88
N SER A 76 0.59 0.01 -1.71
CA SER A 76 0.78 -0.07 -3.16
C SER A 76 1.14 1.26 -3.82
N HIS A 77 1.23 2.36 -3.07
CA HIS A 77 1.26 3.72 -3.60
C HIS A 77 0.10 4.02 -4.58
N PHE A 78 -1.03 3.31 -4.40
CA PHE A 78 -2.25 3.60 -5.14
C PHE A 78 -2.90 4.88 -4.63
N CYS A 79 -3.04 5.84 -5.53
CA CYS A 79 -3.68 7.12 -5.29
C CYS A 79 -5.10 7.13 -5.83
N GLU A 80 -6.02 7.72 -5.06
CA GLU A 80 -7.38 8.03 -5.49
C GLU A 80 -7.83 9.32 -4.79
N ASP A 81 -8.15 10.35 -5.57
CA ASP A 81 -8.48 11.70 -5.12
C ASP A 81 -9.99 11.98 -5.07
N VAL A 82 -10.81 11.03 -5.53
CA VAL A 82 -12.27 11.07 -5.37
C VAL A 82 -12.66 10.33 -4.08
N ILE A 83 -13.15 11.06 -3.06
CA ILE A 83 -13.45 10.54 -1.70
C ILE A 83 -14.21 9.20 -1.71
N THR A 84 -15.22 9.07 -2.56
CA THR A 84 -16.04 7.85 -2.68
C THR A 84 -15.25 6.67 -3.23
N LEU A 85 -14.37 6.91 -4.21
CA LEU A 85 -13.45 5.91 -4.74
C LEU A 85 -12.35 5.59 -3.71
N THR A 86 -11.83 6.58 -2.98
CA THR A 86 -10.85 6.37 -1.90
C THR A 86 -11.39 5.40 -0.85
N ARG A 87 -12.64 5.60 -0.41
CA ARG A 87 -13.30 4.73 0.59
C ARG A 87 -13.51 3.31 0.06
N LYS A 88 -13.87 3.17 -1.22
CA LYS A 88 -14.00 1.86 -1.87
C LYS A 88 -12.64 1.17 -1.98
N ALA A 89 -11.60 1.88 -2.43
CA ALA A 89 -10.24 1.35 -2.49
C ALA A 89 -9.76 0.87 -1.11
N GLN A 90 -9.96 1.67 -0.06
CA GLN A 90 -9.67 1.25 1.32
C GLN A 90 -10.39 -0.05 1.72
N GLN A 91 -11.68 -0.17 1.37
CA GLN A 91 -12.46 -1.38 1.64
C GLN A 91 -11.92 -2.60 0.89
N GLU A 92 -11.65 -2.47 -0.40
CA GLU A 92 -11.10 -3.56 -1.23
C GLU A 92 -9.71 -4.00 -0.76
N TYR A 93 -8.82 -3.06 -0.46
CA TYR A 93 -7.52 -3.37 0.14
C TYR A 93 -7.67 -4.06 1.49
N LYS A 94 -8.66 -3.67 2.30
CA LYS A 94 -8.96 -4.34 3.58
C LYS A 94 -9.46 -5.77 3.36
N GLN A 95 -10.30 -6.02 2.36
CA GLN A 95 -10.73 -7.39 2.02
C GLN A 95 -9.57 -8.25 1.53
N ALA A 96 -8.69 -7.69 0.70
CA ALA A 96 -7.48 -8.37 0.26
C ALA A 96 -6.55 -8.69 1.45
N ALA A 97 -6.39 -7.78 2.41
CA ALA A 97 -5.65 -8.04 3.66
C ALA A 97 -6.29 -9.16 4.50
N ILE A 98 -7.62 -9.20 4.63
CA ILE A 98 -8.33 -10.30 5.31
C ILE A 98 -8.11 -11.63 4.58
N TYR A 99 -8.15 -11.62 3.25
CA TYR A 99 -7.86 -12.82 2.46
C TYR A 99 -6.45 -13.33 2.70
N CYS A 100 -5.44 -12.45 2.67
CA CYS A 100 -4.04 -12.79 2.90
C CYS A 100 -3.73 -13.20 4.33
N GLU A 101 -4.47 -12.67 5.32
CA GLU A 101 -4.39 -13.15 6.71
C GLU A 101 -4.87 -14.61 6.83
N ASN A 102 -5.96 -14.96 6.12
CA ASN A 102 -6.50 -16.33 6.10
C ASN A 102 -5.73 -17.28 5.17
N ASN A 103 -4.99 -16.74 4.21
CA ASN A 103 -4.21 -17.49 3.21
C ASN A 103 -2.78 -16.90 3.14
N PRO A 104 -1.99 -16.98 4.23
CA PRO A 104 -0.72 -16.30 4.31
C PRO A 104 0.29 -16.87 3.31
N PRO A 105 1.16 -16.03 2.72
CA PRO A 105 2.27 -16.52 1.91
C PRO A 105 3.19 -17.42 2.75
N ALA A 106 3.85 -18.38 2.09
CA ALA A 106 4.68 -19.39 2.75
C ALA A 106 5.75 -18.78 3.68
N ALA A 107 6.34 -17.66 3.27
CA ALA A 107 7.09 -16.77 4.16
C ALA A 107 6.32 -15.46 4.28
N ALA A 108 5.85 -15.13 5.48
CA ALA A 108 5.11 -13.89 5.75
C ALA A 108 6.08 -12.73 6.03
N THR A 109 6.59 -12.14 4.95
CA THR A 109 7.45 -10.95 4.98
C THR A 109 6.66 -9.74 4.50
N PRO A 110 7.10 -8.51 4.80
CA PRO A 110 6.48 -7.30 4.24
C PRO A 110 6.28 -7.36 2.73
N LEU A 111 7.29 -7.85 1.99
CA LEU A 111 7.24 -7.97 0.54
C LEU A 111 6.18 -8.97 0.06
N THR A 112 6.18 -10.16 0.63
CA THR A 112 5.26 -11.23 0.20
C THR A 112 3.83 -10.97 0.64
N VAL A 113 3.60 -10.35 1.80
CA VAL A 113 2.27 -9.92 2.23
C VAL A 113 1.77 -8.77 1.37
N ARG A 114 2.60 -7.76 1.08
CA ARG A 114 2.26 -6.71 0.12
C ARG A 114 1.81 -7.31 -1.20
N GLN A 115 2.62 -8.23 -1.76
CA GLN A 115 2.32 -8.86 -3.03
C GLN A 115 0.98 -9.59 -3.00
N CYS A 116 0.72 -10.38 -1.94
CA CYS A 116 -0.57 -11.04 -1.76
C CYS A 116 -1.75 -10.04 -1.76
N ILE A 117 -1.61 -8.92 -1.05
CA ILE A 117 -2.68 -7.90 -0.97
C ILE A 117 -2.90 -7.26 -2.34
N VAL A 118 -1.83 -6.90 -3.04
CA VAL A 118 -1.91 -6.29 -4.38
C VAL A 118 -2.52 -7.25 -5.40
N ASP A 119 -2.16 -8.54 -5.37
CA ASP A 119 -2.69 -9.54 -6.31
C ASP A 119 -4.18 -9.86 -6.06
N ASN A 120 -4.67 -9.63 -4.84
CA ASN A 120 -6.06 -9.85 -4.47
C ASN A 120 -6.88 -8.57 -4.38
N TYR A 121 -6.26 -7.41 -4.60
CA TYR A 121 -6.95 -6.14 -4.71
C TYR A 121 -7.70 -6.07 -6.05
N LYS A 122 -8.99 -5.74 -5.99
CA LYS A 122 -9.85 -5.58 -7.17
C LYS A 122 -10.25 -4.12 -7.32
N PRO A 123 -9.49 -3.31 -8.07
CA PRO A 123 -9.88 -1.93 -8.33
C PRO A 123 -11.22 -1.91 -9.07
N ILE A 124 -12.06 -0.94 -8.76
CA ILE A 124 -13.23 -0.62 -9.59
C ILE A 124 -12.71 0.26 -10.74
N PRO A 125 -12.93 -0.12 -12.01
CA PRO A 125 -12.60 0.75 -13.14
C PRO A 125 -13.32 2.10 -13.00
N ILE A 126 -12.60 3.21 -13.20
CA ILE A 126 -13.17 4.58 -13.14
C ILE A 126 -14.38 4.69 -14.08
N GLU A 127 -14.32 4.06 -15.24
CA GLU A 127 -15.40 4.00 -16.24
C GLU A 127 -16.69 3.40 -15.66
N ASP A 128 -16.59 2.37 -14.83
CA ASP A 128 -17.76 1.74 -14.19
C ASP A 128 -18.28 2.58 -13.02
N TYR A 129 -17.40 3.34 -12.37
CA TYR A 129 -17.80 4.31 -11.35
C TYR A 129 -18.58 5.49 -11.95
N LEU A 130 -18.10 6.06 -13.06
CA LEU A 130 -18.76 7.16 -13.78
C LEU A 130 -20.12 6.72 -14.35
N LYS A 131 -20.23 5.51 -14.92
CA LYS A 131 -21.52 4.95 -15.38
C LYS A 131 -22.59 4.88 -14.28
N THR A 132 -22.17 4.65 -13.04
CA THR A 132 -23.10 4.55 -11.89
C THR A 132 -23.30 5.87 -11.15
N ASN A 133 -22.54 6.92 -11.49
CA ASN A 133 -22.59 8.25 -10.87
C ASN A 133 -22.43 9.36 -11.93
N PRO A 134 -23.39 9.51 -12.86
CA PRO A 134 -23.25 10.36 -14.05
C PRO A 134 -23.27 11.88 -13.78
N TYR A 135 -23.33 12.30 -12.51
CA TYR A 135 -23.38 13.71 -12.11
C TYR A 135 -22.03 14.22 -11.57
N LEU A 136 -20.95 13.46 -11.79
CA LEU A 136 -19.58 13.80 -11.34
C LEU A 136 -18.67 14.26 -12.49
N ASP A 137 -19.21 14.46 -13.69
CA ASP A 137 -18.54 15.12 -14.83
C ASP A 137 -18.62 16.65 -14.74
#